data_AF-A0A941A9H8-F1
#
_entry.id   AF-A0A941A9H8-F1
#
_cell.length_a   1.000
_cell.length_b   1.000
_cell.length_c   1.000
_cell.angle_alpha   90.00
_cell.angle_beta   90.00
_cell.angle_gamma   90.00
#
_symmetry.space_group_name_H-M   'P 1'
#
loop_
_entity.id
_entity.type
_entity.pdbx_description
1 polymer ?
#
loop_
_entity_poly.entity_id
_entity_poly.type
_entity_poly.pdbx_seq_one_letter_code
_entity_poly.pdbx_strand_id
1 'polypeptide(L)'
;STILLSTPSYALNLAEVMVEEGVDPGSMKIRCGLFGAEPWSEAMRREIEKKLRIDALDIYGLSEVIGPGVSSECLEEKHGLHVFEDHFLPEIIDPVTGKTLPHGQAGELVFTTLTKEAFPVIRYRTRDISRLITKPCTCGRTHLRMERISGRTDDMLIIRGVNVFPSQIESVLIAVEGVEPHYQLVVTREESLDVLEVQVEVNERIFTDEVKGLEGVARRVEHDIKDLLGVTCKVKLVEPKTIQRSEGKAKRVIDMRKI
;
A
#
# COMPACT_ATOMS: atom_id res chain seq x y z
N SER A 1 -11.03 -19.65 13.97
CA SER A 1 -11.39 -18.24 13.71
C SER A 1 -11.94 -18.14 12.29
N THR A 2 -12.87 -17.21 12.01
CA THR A 2 -13.38 -16.90 10.65
C THR A 2 -12.80 -15.61 10.08
N ILE A 3 -11.93 -14.92 10.84
CA ILE A 3 -11.32 -13.65 10.47
C ILE A 3 -9.80 -13.78 10.53
N LEU A 4 -9.12 -13.25 9.51
CA LEU A 4 -7.67 -13.13 9.45
C LEU A 4 -7.25 -11.69 9.80
N LEU A 5 -6.31 -11.52 10.72
CA LEU A 5 -5.68 -10.24 11.02
C LEU A 5 -4.20 -10.36 10.67
N SER A 6 -3.73 -9.57 9.71
CA SER A 6 -2.31 -9.59 9.32
C SER A 6 -1.93 -8.32 8.55
N THR A 7 -0.66 -8.20 8.17
CA THR A 7 -0.31 -7.30 7.07
C THR A 7 -0.81 -7.89 5.75
N PRO A 8 -1.09 -7.06 4.73
CA PRO A 8 -1.47 -7.54 3.40
C PRO A 8 -0.34 -8.35 2.74
N SER A 9 0.93 -7.99 2.92
CA SER A 9 2.06 -8.79 2.41
C SER A 9 2.13 -10.18 3.04
N TYR A 10 1.85 -10.31 4.33
CA TYR A 10 1.80 -11.62 5.00
C TYR A 10 0.61 -12.46 4.51
N ALA A 11 -0.53 -11.84 4.21
CA ALA A 11 -1.68 -12.54 3.63
C ALA A 11 -1.35 -13.15 2.26
N LEU A 12 -0.61 -12.43 1.42
CA LEU A 12 -0.12 -12.96 0.15
C LEU A 12 0.90 -14.09 0.32
N ASN A 13 1.83 -13.96 1.28
CA ASN A 13 2.77 -15.03 1.62
C ASN A 13 2.02 -16.29 2.10
N LEU A 14 1.01 -16.13 2.95
CA LEU A 14 0.17 -17.23 3.39
C LEU A 14 -0.53 -17.91 2.19
N ALA A 15 -1.05 -17.12 1.25
CA ALA A 15 -1.66 -17.67 0.04
C ALA A 15 -0.67 -18.45 -0.83
N GLU A 16 0.58 -18.00 -0.93
CA GLU A 16 1.67 -18.70 -1.61
C GLU A 16 1.96 -20.05 -0.95
N VAL A 17 2.19 -20.06 0.37
CA VAL A 17 2.44 -21.29 1.16
C VAL A 17 1.27 -22.28 1.07
N MET A 18 0.03 -21.79 1.06
CA MET A 18 -1.14 -22.66 0.90
C MET A 18 -1.14 -23.40 -0.45
N VAL A 19 -0.72 -22.73 -1.53
CA VAL A 19 -0.59 -23.37 -2.84
C VAL A 19 0.52 -24.43 -2.82
N GLU A 20 1.66 -24.13 -2.19
CA GLU A 20 2.80 -25.06 -2.06
C GLU A 20 2.44 -26.32 -1.27
N GLU A 21 1.70 -26.16 -0.18
CA GLU A 21 1.24 -27.25 0.68
C GLU A 21 -0.02 -27.95 0.14
N GLY A 22 -0.52 -27.54 -1.03
CA GLY A 22 -1.72 -28.13 -1.65
C GLY A 22 -3.01 -27.87 -0.86
N VAL A 23 -3.05 -26.82 -0.05
CA VAL A 23 -4.21 -26.42 0.75
C VAL A 23 -5.12 -25.51 -0.07
N ASP A 24 -6.36 -25.95 -0.31
CA ASP A 24 -7.38 -25.10 -0.93
C ASP A 24 -7.82 -23.98 0.04
N PRO A 25 -7.69 -22.69 -0.31
CA PRO A 25 -8.21 -21.60 0.50
C PRO A 25 -9.70 -21.69 0.79
N GLY A 26 -10.47 -22.25 -0.15
CA GLY A 26 -11.91 -22.48 0.04
C GLY A 26 -12.25 -23.52 1.11
N SER A 27 -11.30 -24.38 1.49
CA SER A 27 -11.47 -25.36 2.56
C SER A 27 -11.38 -24.73 3.97
N MET A 28 -10.84 -23.52 4.07
CA MET A 28 -10.74 -22.80 5.33
C MET A 28 -12.07 -22.15 5.72
N LYS A 29 -12.24 -21.88 7.02
CA LYS A 29 -13.42 -21.16 7.55
C LYS A 29 -13.26 -19.64 7.52
N ILE A 30 -12.16 -19.12 6.95
CA ILE A 30 -11.88 -17.68 6.89
C ILE A 30 -12.82 -17.05 5.85
N ARG A 31 -13.44 -15.93 6.22
CA ARG A 31 -14.42 -15.23 5.37
C ARG A 31 -14.03 -13.79 5.06
N CYS A 32 -13.30 -13.16 5.98
CA CYS A 32 -12.89 -11.78 5.88
C CYS A 32 -11.51 -11.60 6.52
N GLY A 33 -10.73 -10.64 6.03
CA GLY A 33 -9.48 -10.21 6.63
C GLY A 33 -9.50 -8.70 6.92
N LEU A 34 -8.93 -8.32 8.06
CA LEU A 34 -8.59 -6.93 8.36
C LEU A 34 -7.08 -6.77 8.19
N PHE A 35 -6.68 -5.92 7.26
CA PHE A 35 -5.28 -5.73 6.88
C PHE A 35 -4.86 -4.29 7.12
N GLY A 36 -3.65 -4.10 7.64
CA GLY A 36 -3.13 -2.79 7.98
C GLY A 36 -1.63 -2.82 8.27
N ALA A 37 -1.16 -1.82 9.01
CA ALA A 37 0.25 -1.59 9.39
C ALA A 37 1.24 -1.31 8.23
N GLU A 38 0.80 -1.43 6.98
CA GLU A 38 1.54 -0.99 5.80
C GLU A 38 0.59 -0.42 4.73
N PRO A 39 1.03 0.56 3.92
CA PRO A 39 0.25 1.02 2.77
C PRO A 39 0.07 -0.10 1.75
N TRP A 40 -1.11 -0.19 1.15
CA TRP A 40 -1.43 -1.21 0.13
C TRP A 40 -2.52 -0.72 -0.82
N SER A 41 -2.35 -1.04 -2.09
CA SER A 41 -3.25 -0.62 -3.17
C SER A 41 -4.56 -1.42 -3.22
N GLU A 42 -5.56 -0.87 -3.93
CA GLU A 42 -6.76 -1.61 -4.33
C GLU A 42 -6.43 -2.83 -5.21
N ALA A 43 -5.34 -2.76 -5.96
CA ALA A 43 -4.88 -3.87 -6.78
C ALA A 43 -4.42 -5.03 -5.89
N MET A 44 -3.64 -4.74 -4.84
CA MET A 44 -3.25 -5.72 -3.83
C MET A 44 -4.47 -6.31 -3.11
N ARG A 45 -5.50 -5.51 -2.82
CA ARG A 45 -6.78 -6.02 -2.28
C ARG A 45 -7.38 -7.10 -3.17
N ARG A 46 -7.54 -6.83 -4.46
CA ARG A 46 -8.11 -7.80 -5.39
C ARG A 46 -7.30 -9.08 -5.45
N GLU A 47 -5.98 -8.99 -5.39
CA GLU A 47 -5.12 -10.18 -5.35
C GLU A 47 -5.28 -10.99 -4.07
N ILE A 48 -5.37 -10.35 -2.89
CA ILE A 48 -5.66 -11.03 -1.63
C ILE A 48 -7.04 -11.71 -1.69
N GLU A 49 -8.08 -10.99 -2.11
CA GLU A 49 -9.44 -11.52 -2.20
C GLU A 49 -9.53 -12.69 -3.17
N LYS A 50 -8.83 -12.61 -4.31
CA LYS A 50 -8.75 -13.68 -5.31
C LYS A 50 -7.99 -14.90 -4.80
N LYS A 51 -6.78 -14.71 -4.26
CA LYS A 51 -5.90 -15.81 -3.84
C LYS A 51 -6.43 -16.51 -2.58
N LEU A 52 -6.99 -15.76 -1.61
CA LEU A 52 -7.51 -16.32 -0.36
C LEU A 52 -9.02 -16.61 -0.38
N ARG A 53 -9.78 -16.11 -1.36
CA ARG A 53 -11.25 -16.25 -1.46
C ARG A 53 -12.02 -15.68 -0.25
N ILE A 54 -11.61 -14.50 0.19
CA ILE A 54 -12.20 -13.77 1.34
C ILE A 54 -12.47 -12.32 0.98
N ASP A 55 -13.27 -11.62 1.79
CA ASP A 55 -13.32 -10.15 1.77
C ASP A 55 -12.06 -9.56 2.43
N ALA A 56 -11.51 -8.48 1.89
CA ALA A 56 -10.35 -7.78 2.46
C ALA A 56 -10.68 -6.33 2.80
N LEU A 57 -10.52 -5.94 4.07
CA LEU A 57 -10.80 -4.60 4.56
C LEU A 57 -9.53 -3.96 5.13
N ASP A 58 -9.39 -2.65 4.90
CA ASP A 58 -8.31 -1.84 5.47
C ASP A 58 -8.64 -1.38 6.89
N ILE A 59 -7.63 -1.44 7.76
CA ILE A 59 -7.65 -0.89 9.12
C ILE A 59 -6.42 -0.04 9.35
N TYR A 60 -6.64 1.17 9.82
CA TYR A 60 -5.59 2.14 10.07
C TYR A 60 -5.44 2.44 11.55
N GLY A 61 -4.19 2.69 11.94
CA GLY A 61 -3.79 2.85 13.31
C GLY A 61 -2.33 3.29 13.43
N LEU A 62 -2.03 3.99 14.52
CA LEU A 62 -0.70 4.48 14.87
C LEU A 62 -0.47 4.24 16.36
N SER A 63 0.71 3.79 16.74
CA SER A 63 1.07 3.53 18.14
C SER A 63 0.94 4.79 19.01
N GLU A 64 1.26 5.96 18.46
CA GLU A 64 1.15 7.27 19.12
C GLU A 64 -0.31 7.61 19.48
N VAL A 65 -1.27 7.10 18.69
CA VAL A 65 -2.70 7.30 18.90
C VAL A 65 -3.24 6.20 19.80
N ILE A 66 -3.52 4.99 19.30
CA ILE A 66 -3.98 3.85 20.12
C ILE A 66 -3.52 2.48 19.56
N GLY A 67 -2.71 2.46 18.50
CA GLY A 67 -2.55 1.29 17.65
C GLY A 67 -3.73 1.14 16.69
N PRO A 68 -4.24 -0.08 16.44
CA PRO A 68 -5.34 -0.32 15.50
C PRO A 68 -6.66 0.30 15.98
N GLY A 69 -7.55 0.61 15.04
CA GLY A 69 -8.89 1.09 15.35
C GLY A 69 -9.03 2.61 15.39
N VAL A 70 -8.13 3.35 14.75
CA VAL A 70 -8.31 4.80 14.50
C VAL A 70 -9.32 5.01 13.37
N SER A 71 -9.20 4.21 12.31
CA SER A 71 -10.20 4.14 11.25
C SER A 71 -10.25 2.74 10.62
N SER A 72 -11.38 2.40 10.02
CA SER A 72 -11.59 1.09 9.36
C SER A 72 -12.55 1.19 8.20
N GLU A 73 -12.33 0.40 7.15
CA GLU A 73 -13.33 0.23 6.09
C GLU A 73 -14.57 -0.51 6.62
N CYS A 74 -15.70 -0.26 5.96
CA CYS A 74 -16.91 -1.05 6.13
C CYS A 74 -17.06 -2.06 4.97
N LEU A 75 -17.74 -3.17 5.24
CA LEU A 75 -17.91 -4.25 4.27
C LEU A 75 -18.85 -3.85 3.12
N GLU A 76 -19.78 -2.94 3.39
CA GLU A 76 -20.84 -2.56 2.44
C GLU A 76 -20.34 -1.68 1.29
N GLU A 77 -19.29 -0.87 1.50
CA GLU A 77 -18.76 0.02 0.46
C GLU A 77 -17.30 -0.26 0.12
N LYS A 78 -16.49 -0.78 1.07
CA LYS A 78 -15.06 -1.07 0.83
C LYS A 78 -14.27 0.08 0.19
N HIS A 79 -14.68 1.32 0.47
CA HIS A 79 -14.13 2.51 -0.16
C HIS A 79 -13.96 3.61 0.90
N GLY A 80 -12.72 3.78 1.36
CA GLY A 80 -12.36 4.71 2.42
C GLY A 80 -12.67 4.17 3.83
N LEU A 81 -11.83 4.55 4.78
CA LEU A 81 -11.86 4.08 6.16
C LEU A 81 -12.63 5.09 7.01
N HIS A 82 -13.72 4.67 7.65
CA HIS A 82 -14.42 5.51 8.61
C HIS A 82 -13.52 5.86 9.78
N VAL A 83 -13.27 7.14 9.98
CA VAL A 83 -12.58 7.64 11.18
C VAL A 83 -13.58 7.63 12.33
N PHE A 84 -13.22 7.09 13.49
CA PHE A 84 -14.10 7.11 14.65
C PHE A 84 -14.07 8.51 15.30
N GLU A 85 -14.85 9.43 14.72
CA GLU A 85 -14.79 10.88 15.01
C GLU A 85 -15.23 11.25 16.42
N ASP A 86 -15.92 10.34 17.12
CA ASP A 86 -16.20 10.42 18.54
C ASP A 86 -14.95 10.30 19.42
N HIS A 87 -13.88 9.69 18.89
CA HIS A 87 -12.60 9.50 19.57
C HIS A 87 -11.45 10.30 18.96
N PHE A 88 -11.53 10.65 17.68
CA PHE A 88 -10.45 11.30 16.94
C PHE A 88 -10.95 12.42 16.05
N LEU A 89 -10.30 13.58 16.09
CA LEU A 89 -10.54 14.64 15.12
C LEU A 89 -9.50 14.54 13.99
N PRO A 90 -9.89 14.15 12.76
CA PRO A 90 -9.00 14.13 11.61
C PRO A 90 -8.92 15.52 10.95
N GLU A 91 -7.73 15.88 10.47
CA GLU A 91 -7.50 17.02 9.60
C GLU A 91 -6.58 16.63 8.45
N ILE A 92 -6.72 17.30 7.31
CA ILE A 92 -5.73 17.25 6.22
C ILE A 92 -5.03 18.61 6.19
N ILE A 93 -3.70 18.62 6.21
CA ILE A 93 -2.90 19.85 6.11
C ILE A 93 -2.00 19.82 4.87
N ASP A 94 -1.65 21.01 4.40
CA ASP A 94 -0.51 21.17 3.51
C ASP A 94 0.78 20.87 4.31
N PRO A 95 1.62 19.91 3.86
CA PRO A 95 2.79 19.47 4.63
C PRO A 95 3.87 20.55 4.78
N VAL A 96 3.90 21.54 3.88
CA VAL A 96 4.90 22.64 3.88
C VAL A 96 4.41 23.80 4.74
N THR A 97 3.19 24.27 4.51
CA THR A 97 2.65 25.47 5.15
C THR A 97 1.96 25.17 6.49
N GLY A 98 1.57 23.92 6.73
CA GLY A 98 0.84 23.51 7.92
C GLY A 98 -0.63 23.95 7.96
N LYS A 99 -1.14 24.60 6.90
CA LYS A 99 -2.52 25.07 6.83
C LYS A 99 -3.47 23.90 6.54
N THR A 100 -4.61 23.89 7.21
CA THR A 100 -5.68 22.91 6.95
C THR A 100 -6.23 23.11 5.54
N LEU A 101 -6.34 22.00 4.80
CA LEU A 101 -6.88 21.95 3.45
C LEU A 101 -8.38 21.63 3.48
N PRO A 102 -9.16 22.11 2.50
CA PRO A 102 -10.56 21.70 2.34
C PRO A 102 -10.72 20.19 2.19
N HIS A 103 -11.85 19.64 2.64
CA HIS A 103 -12.19 18.24 2.39
C HIS A 103 -12.19 17.92 0.89
N GLY A 104 -11.77 16.71 0.54
CA GLY A 104 -11.57 16.30 -0.85
C GLY A 104 -10.20 16.67 -1.46
N GLN A 105 -9.35 17.42 -0.75
CA GLN A 105 -7.95 17.61 -1.15
C GLN A 105 -7.03 16.61 -0.47
N ALA A 106 -5.99 16.16 -1.19
CA ALA A 106 -4.95 15.30 -0.65
C ALA A 106 -3.90 16.13 0.10
N GLY A 107 -3.41 15.62 1.22
CA GLY A 107 -2.40 16.27 2.05
C GLY A 107 -1.97 15.37 3.20
N GLU A 108 -1.23 15.95 4.15
CA GLU A 108 -0.77 15.23 5.33
C GLU A 108 -1.91 15.07 6.34
N LEU A 109 -2.14 13.84 6.78
CA LEU A 109 -3.13 13.50 7.78
C LEU A 109 -2.64 13.91 9.18
N VAL A 110 -3.53 14.52 9.94
CA VAL A 110 -3.30 14.99 11.29
C VAL A 110 -4.42 14.50 12.19
N PHE A 111 -4.07 14.03 13.40
CA PHE A 111 -5.05 13.60 14.39
C PHE A 111 -4.94 14.37 15.69
N THR A 112 -6.10 14.66 16.28
CA THR A 112 -6.24 15.02 17.69
C THR A 112 -7.07 13.96 18.40
N THR A 113 -6.60 13.41 19.51
CA THR A 113 -7.39 12.47 20.32
C THR A 113 -8.36 13.23 21.22
N LEU A 114 -9.62 12.84 21.23
CA LEU A 114 -10.69 13.52 21.98
C LEU A 114 -10.95 12.88 23.35
N THR A 115 -10.75 11.56 23.48
CA THR A 115 -11.11 10.80 24.69
C THR A 115 -9.93 10.06 25.33
N LYS A 116 -8.72 10.19 24.80
CA LYS A 116 -7.52 9.50 25.33
C LYS A 116 -6.92 10.32 26.48
N GLU A 117 -6.93 9.79 27.70
CA GLU A 117 -6.54 10.55 28.89
C GLU A 117 -5.03 10.49 29.22
N ALA A 118 -4.42 9.29 29.16
CA ALA A 118 -3.06 9.10 29.67
C ALA A 118 -1.98 9.75 28.78
N PHE A 119 -2.19 9.78 27.46
CA PHE A 119 -1.26 10.36 26.49
C PHE A 119 -2.02 10.90 25.29
N PRO A 120 -2.79 12.00 25.46
CA PRO A 120 -3.49 12.64 24.35
C PRO A 120 -2.49 13.23 23.37
N VAL A 121 -2.83 13.17 22.09
CA VAL A 121 -2.10 13.88 21.05
C VAL A 121 -2.98 15.00 20.49
N ILE A 122 -2.38 16.18 20.28
CA ILE A 122 -3.07 17.36 19.75
C ILE A 122 -2.36 17.75 18.46
N ARG A 123 -3.12 17.77 17.36
CA ARG A 123 -2.63 18.02 15.99
C ARG A 123 -1.35 17.25 15.67
N TYR A 124 -1.34 15.95 16.00
CA TYR A 124 -0.21 15.10 15.69
C TYR A 124 -0.10 14.84 14.20
N ARG A 125 1.05 15.25 13.65
CA ARG A 125 1.44 15.12 12.25
C ARG A 125 1.90 13.70 11.95
N THR A 126 1.03 12.90 11.33
CA THR A 126 1.31 11.47 11.10
C THR A 126 2.35 11.23 10.02
N ARG A 127 2.57 12.24 9.16
CA ARG A 127 3.33 12.16 7.90
C ARG A 127 2.66 11.29 6.84
N ASP A 128 1.50 10.71 7.10
CA ASP A 128 0.77 9.92 6.10
C ASP A 128 0.02 10.85 5.14
N ILE A 129 0.00 10.51 3.85
CA ILE A 129 -0.76 11.23 2.83
C ILE A 129 -2.09 10.55 2.59
N SER A 130 -3.17 11.30 2.82
CA SER A 130 -4.55 10.87 2.60
C SER A 130 -5.42 12.07 2.22
N ARG A 131 -6.72 11.82 2.13
CA ARG A 131 -7.78 12.78 1.81
C ARG A 131 -9.03 12.40 2.59
N LEU A 132 -9.77 13.40 3.08
CA LEU A 132 -11.07 13.18 3.71
C LEU A 132 -12.21 13.21 2.70
N ILE A 133 -13.04 12.16 2.76
CA ILE A 133 -14.21 11.91 1.94
C ILE A 133 -15.45 12.22 2.79
N THR A 134 -16.21 13.21 2.34
CA THR A 134 -17.47 13.66 2.97
C THR A 134 -18.72 13.04 2.36
N LYS A 135 -18.58 12.33 1.23
CA LYS A 135 -19.71 11.68 0.57
C LYS A 135 -20.32 10.67 1.55
N PRO A 136 -21.65 10.65 1.73
CA PRO A 136 -22.32 9.64 2.56
C PRO A 136 -21.94 8.23 2.16
N CYS A 137 -21.75 7.36 3.16
CA CYS A 137 -21.44 5.96 2.94
C CYS A 137 -22.73 5.14 2.81
N THR A 138 -22.73 4.13 1.94
CA THR A 138 -23.88 3.24 1.75
C THR A 138 -24.20 2.40 2.99
N CYS A 139 -23.23 2.24 3.91
CA CYS A 139 -23.43 1.54 5.18
C CYS A 139 -24.25 2.34 6.21
N GLY A 140 -24.57 3.61 5.94
CA GLY A 140 -25.37 4.47 6.80
C GLY A 140 -24.60 5.16 7.93
N ARG A 141 -23.31 4.85 8.13
CA ARG A 141 -22.46 5.59 9.08
C ARG A 141 -22.26 7.03 8.62
N THR A 142 -22.31 7.96 9.57
CA THR A 142 -22.18 9.40 9.33
C THR A 142 -20.74 9.92 9.46
N HIS A 143 -19.83 9.09 9.97
CA HIS A 143 -18.43 9.48 10.13
C HIS A 143 -17.74 9.72 8.79
N LEU A 144 -16.88 10.74 8.75
CA LEU A 144 -15.95 10.99 7.66
C LEU A 144 -15.14 9.72 7.36
N ARG A 145 -14.87 9.54 6.06
CA ARG A 145 -13.96 8.49 5.61
C ARG A 145 -12.64 9.12 5.21
N MET A 146 -11.53 8.53 5.61
CA MET A 146 -10.23 8.84 5.02
C MET A 146 -9.97 7.88 3.86
N GLU A 147 -9.39 8.39 2.78
CA GLU A 147 -8.86 7.53 1.72
C GLU A 147 -7.69 6.70 2.26
N ARG A 148 -7.40 5.57 1.60
CA ARG A 148 -6.24 4.74 1.95
C ARG A 148 -4.97 5.59 1.97
N ILE A 149 -4.03 5.20 2.82
CA ILE A 149 -2.74 5.88 2.87
C ILE A 149 -2.01 5.67 1.55
N SER A 150 -1.87 6.75 0.80
CA SER A 150 -1.19 6.76 -0.49
C SER A 150 0.33 6.81 -0.34
N GLY A 151 0.85 7.10 0.85
CA GLY A 151 2.28 7.12 1.13
C GLY A 151 2.56 7.94 2.38
N ARG A 152 3.83 8.15 2.69
CA ARG A 152 4.26 9.02 3.77
C ARG A 152 5.17 10.12 3.24
N THR A 153 5.09 11.34 3.77
CA THR A 153 5.92 12.48 3.36
C THR A 153 7.41 12.20 3.52
N ASP A 154 7.78 11.34 4.47
CA ASP A 154 9.16 10.90 4.73
C ASP A 154 9.57 9.68 3.86
N ASP A 155 8.62 8.90 3.34
CA ASP A 155 8.88 7.76 2.44
C ASP A 155 8.81 8.14 0.95
N MET A 156 8.56 9.42 0.63
CA MET A 156 8.46 9.92 -0.74
C MET A 156 9.80 9.81 -1.46
N LEU A 157 9.81 9.12 -2.61
CA LEU A 157 10.98 9.06 -3.47
C LEU A 157 10.97 10.25 -4.42
N ILE A 158 12.12 10.92 -4.52
CA ILE A 158 12.34 11.98 -5.51
C ILE A 158 13.28 11.41 -6.56
N ILE A 159 12.74 11.01 -7.71
CA ILE A 159 13.52 10.44 -8.81
C ILE A 159 13.55 11.47 -9.93
N ARG A 160 14.73 12.06 -10.16
CA ARG A 160 14.96 13.08 -11.21
C ARG A 160 13.95 14.25 -11.14
N GLY A 161 13.61 14.68 -9.92
CA GLY A 161 12.70 15.81 -9.68
C GLY A 161 11.21 15.46 -9.71
N VAL A 162 10.86 14.18 -9.92
CA VAL A 162 9.48 13.69 -9.82
C VAL A 162 9.28 13.04 -8.46
N ASN A 163 8.23 13.46 -7.76
CA ASN A 163 7.80 12.87 -6.50
C ASN A 163 6.96 11.62 -6.78
N VAL A 164 7.36 10.49 -6.23
CA VAL A 164 6.64 9.23 -6.38
C VAL A 164 6.59 8.46 -5.06
N PHE A 165 5.42 7.92 -4.74
CA PHE A 165 5.25 7.02 -3.61
C PHE A 165 5.39 5.56 -4.05
N PRO A 166 6.00 4.69 -3.22
CA PRO A 166 6.10 3.26 -3.53
C PRO A 166 4.77 2.57 -3.87
N SER A 167 3.68 2.96 -3.22
CA SER A 167 2.31 2.46 -3.46
C SER A 167 1.77 2.77 -4.88
N GLN A 168 2.22 3.86 -5.49
CA GLN A 168 1.85 4.23 -6.85
C GLN A 168 2.53 3.30 -7.85
N ILE A 169 3.81 2.98 -7.62
CA ILE A 169 4.55 2.02 -8.43
C ILE A 169 3.92 0.62 -8.29
N GLU A 170 3.57 0.21 -7.07
CA GLU A 170 2.85 -1.06 -6.83
C GLU A 170 1.57 -1.17 -7.66
N SER A 171 0.77 -0.10 -7.68
CA SER A 171 -0.51 -0.08 -8.42
C SER A 171 -0.30 -0.29 -9.92
N VAL A 172 0.81 0.22 -10.47
CA VAL A 172 1.19 -0.01 -11.88
C VAL A 172 1.67 -1.44 -12.08
N LEU A 173 2.53 -1.96 -11.19
CA LEU A 173 3.09 -3.31 -11.30
C LEU A 173 2.03 -4.40 -11.31
N ILE A 174 1.06 -4.33 -10.38
CA ILE A 174 0.00 -5.33 -10.24
C ILE A 174 -0.97 -5.29 -11.45
N ALA A 175 -1.04 -4.18 -12.18
CA ALA A 175 -1.87 -4.07 -13.38
C ALA A 175 -1.24 -4.77 -14.61
N VAL A 176 0.06 -5.10 -14.58
CA VAL A 176 0.74 -5.75 -15.69
C VAL A 176 0.56 -7.26 -15.62
N GLU A 177 0.00 -7.84 -16.67
CA GLU A 177 -0.16 -9.29 -16.78
C GLU A 177 1.19 -9.99 -16.73
N GLY A 178 1.30 -11.00 -15.87
CA GLY A 178 2.51 -11.80 -15.72
C GLY A 178 3.43 -11.43 -14.57
N VAL A 179 3.18 -10.29 -13.96
CA VAL A 179 3.89 -9.79 -12.77
C VAL A 179 3.22 -10.31 -11.50
N GLU A 180 4.02 -10.75 -10.54
CA GLU A 180 3.55 -11.12 -9.19
C GLU A 180 3.62 -9.91 -8.25
N PRO A 181 2.84 -9.88 -7.14
CA PRO A 181 2.79 -8.74 -6.20
C PRO A 181 4.03 -8.63 -5.29
N HIS A 182 5.13 -9.28 -5.66
CA HIS A 182 6.41 -9.24 -4.96
C HIS A 182 7.38 -8.36 -5.75
N TYR A 183 7.76 -7.24 -5.12
CA TYR A 183 8.61 -6.22 -5.74
C TYR A 183 9.49 -5.53 -4.70
N GLN A 184 10.59 -4.96 -5.18
CA GLN A 184 11.54 -4.16 -4.42
C GLN A 184 12.02 -2.97 -5.28
N LEU A 185 12.00 -1.78 -4.69
CA LEU A 185 12.46 -0.54 -5.27
C LEU A 185 13.87 -0.27 -4.76
N VAL A 186 14.85 -0.32 -5.65
CA VAL A 186 16.24 -0.02 -5.33
C VAL A 186 16.56 1.36 -5.88
N VAL A 187 16.86 2.29 -4.98
CA VAL A 187 17.21 3.67 -5.34
C VAL A 187 18.71 3.82 -5.22
N THR A 188 19.37 4.13 -6.33
CA THR A 188 20.81 4.38 -6.39
C THR A 188 21.07 5.81 -6.87
N ARG A 189 22.32 6.24 -6.75
CA ARG A 189 22.80 7.46 -7.39
C ARG A 189 23.93 7.08 -8.34
N GLU A 190 23.71 7.32 -9.62
CA GLU A 190 24.73 7.18 -10.66
C GLU A 190 25.16 8.59 -11.07
N GLU A 191 26.43 8.91 -10.81
CA GLU A 191 26.98 10.26 -10.93
C GLU A 191 26.17 11.28 -10.10
N SER A 192 25.40 12.15 -10.76
CA SER A 192 24.56 13.19 -10.15
C SER A 192 23.06 12.92 -10.29
N LEU A 193 22.66 11.76 -10.82
CA LEU A 193 21.26 11.43 -11.08
C LEU A 193 20.80 10.30 -10.18
N ASP A 194 19.66 10.51 -9.53
CA ASP A 194 18.97 9.44 -8.81
C ASP A 194 18.34 8.49 -9.85
N VAL A 195 18.62 7.20 -9.69
CA VAL A 195 18.16 6.11 -10.56
C VAL A 195 17.29 5.17 -9.73
N LEU A 196 16.13 4.84 -10.27
CA LEU A 196 15.21 3.87 -9.69
C LEU A 196 15.31 2.56 -10.48
N GLU A 197 15.73 1.49 -9.81
CA GLU A 197 15.57 0.13 -10.31
C GLU A 197 14.36 -0.53 -9.63
N VAL A 198 13.42 -1.02 -10.43
CA VAL A 198 12.24 -1.76 -9.97
C VAL A 198 12.50 -3.23 -10.20
N GLN A 199 12.76 -3.95 -9.12
CA GLN A 199 12.89 -5.40 -9.14
C GLN A 199 11.53 -6.02 -8.88
N VAL A 200 11.08 -6.91 -9.76
CA VAL A 200 9.76 -7.52 -9.65
C VAL A 200 9.77 -8.98 -10.06
N GLU A 201 9.09 -9.81 -9.28
CA GLU A 201 8.94 -11.23 -9.60
C GLU A 201 7.92 -11.42 -10.73
N VAL A 202 8.24 -12.35 -11.63
CA VAL A 202 7.33 -12.80 -12.68
C VAL A 202 6.90 -14.23 -12.41
N ASN A 203 5.76 -14.64 -12.97
CA ASN A 203 5.31 -16.01 -12.81
C ASN A 203 6.25 -17.03 -13.50
N GLU A 204 6.23 -18.28 -13.04
CA GLU A 204 7.09 -19.36 -13.56
C GLU A 204 6.89 -19.60 -15.07
N ARG A 205 5.68 -19.37 -15.58
CA ARG A 205 5.35 -19.59 -17.00
C ARG A 205 6.08 -18.61 -17.92
N ILE A 206 6.15 -17.35 -17.53
CA ILE A 206 6.85 -16.30 -18.27
C ILE A 206 8.37 -16.43 -18.13
N PHE A 207 8.86 -16.96 -17.00
CA PHE A 207 10.28 -17.26 -16.85
C PHE A 207 10.74 -18.40 -17.78
N THR A 208 9.86 -19.36 -18.08
CA THR A 208 10.16 -20.44 -19.04
C THR A 208 10.05 -20.03 -20.51
N ASP A 209 9.50 -18.85 -20.82
CA ASP A 209 9.42 -18.32 -22.19
C ASP A 209 10.78 -17.76 -22.68
N GLU A 210 10.97 -17.73 -24.01
CA GLU A 210 12.17 -17.18 -24.64
C GLU A 210 12.49 -15.77 -24.14
N VAL A 211 13.78 -15.41 -24.03
CA VAL A 211 14.31 -14.11 -23.55
C VAL A 211 13.57 -12.87 -24.08
N LYS A 212 12.99 -12.95 -25.29
CA LYS A 212 12.18 -11.89 -25.91
C LYS A 212 10.87 -11.58 -25.16
N GLY A 213 10.22 -12.59 -24.55
CA GLY A 213 9.00 -12.41 -23.77
C GLY A 213 9.24 -11.62 -22.49
N LEU A 214 10.33 -11.95 -21.79
CA LEU A 214 10.79 -11.24 -20.59
C LEU A 214 11.14 -9.78 -20.87
N GLU A 215 11.88 -9.50 -21.96
CA GLU A 215 12.15 -8.13 -22.36
C GLU A 215 10.89 -7.33 -22.69
N GLY A 216 9.87 -7.97 -23.24
CA GLY A 216 8.57 -7.36 -23.54
C GLY A 216 7.84 -6.92 -22.27
N VAL A 217 7.80 -7.78 -21.26
CA VAL A 217 7.18 -7.46 -19.95
C VAL A 217 7.94 -6.32 -19.27
N ALA A 218 9.27 -6.39 -19.21
CA ALA A 218 10.09 -5.34 -18.60
C ALA A 218 9.85 -3.98 -19.27
N ARG A 219 9.87 -3.93 -20.61
CA ARG A 219 9.59 -2.70 -21.38
C ARG A 219 8.18 -2.17 -21.15
N ARG A 220 7.19 -3.04 -21.00
CA ARG A 220 5.82 -2.65 -20.69
C ARG A 220 5.72 -2.01 -19.31
N VAL A 221 6.34 -2.61 -18.29
CA VAL A 221 6.39 -2.03 -16.94
C VAL A 221 7.09 -0.67 -16.96
N GLU A 222 8.23 -0.55 -17.63
CA GLU A 222 8.96 0.74 -17.77
C GLU A 222 8.09 1.80 -18.45
N HIS A 223 7.40 1.42 -19.52
CA HIS A 223 6.49 2.29 -20.24
C HIS A 223 5.34 2.77 -19.35
N ASP A 224 4.66 1.86 -18.67
CA ASP A 224 3.47 2.19 -17.86
C ASP A 224 3.83 3.03 -16.63
N ILE A 225 4.98 2.77 -15.99
CA ILE A 225 5.49 3.63 -14.90
C ILE A 225 5.80 5.03 -15.43
N LYS A 226 6.42 5.15 -16.61
CA LYS A 226 6.74 6.44 -17.21
C LYS A 226 5.49 7.21 -17.62
N ASP A 227 4.51 6.55 -18.24
CA ASP A 227 3.29 7.17 -18.74
C ASP A 227 2.38 7.63 -17.60
N LEU A 228 2.19 6.78 -16.57
CA LEU A 228 1.27 7.05 -15.47
C LEU A 228 1.88 7.92 -14.36
N LEU A 229 3.17 7.74 -14.08
CA LEU A 229 3.84 8.39 -12.93
C LEU A 229 4.86 9.44 -13.35
N GLY A 230 5.23 9.53 -14.63
CA GLY A 230 6.25 10.47 -15.13
C GLY A 230 7.68 10.09 -14.72
N VAL A 231 7.89 8.91 -14.12
CA VAL A 231 9.20 8.47 -13.62
C VAL A 231 9.85 7.53 -14.62
N THR A 232 11.11 7.80 -14.97
CA THR A 232 11.92 6.82 -15.71
C THR A 232 12.64 5.91 -14.71
N CYS A 233 12.46 4.60 -14.86
CA CYS A 233 13.11 3.58 -14.06
C CYS A 233 13.70 2.50 -14.95
N LYS A 234 14.59 1.69 -14.39
CA LYS A 234 15.05 0.42 -14.97
C LYS A 234 14.24 -0.70 -14.35
N VAL A 235 13.66 -1.58 -15.15
CA VAL A 235 12.95 -2.76 -14.61
C VAL A 235 13.83 -3.98 -14.71
N LYS A 236 13.96 -4.69 -13.59
CA LYS A 236 14.66 -5.98 -13.51
C LYS A 236 13.65 -7.04 -13.12
N LEU A 237 13.33 -7.92 -14.06
CA LEU A 237 12.56 -9.12 -13.76
C LEU A 237 13.46 -10.09 -13.01
N VAL A 238 13.00 -10.59 -11.88
CA VAL A 238 13.74 -11.55 -11.04
C VAL A 238 12.97 -12.86 -10.96
N GLU A 239 13.70 -13.94 -10.67
CA GLU A 239 13.12 -15.27 -10.53
C GLU A 239 12.07 -15.29 -9.40
N PRO A 240 11.01 -16.11 -9.52
CA PRO A 240 10.08 -16.35 -8.42
C PRO A 240 10.83 -16.64 -7.11
N LYS A 241 10.34 -16.08 -6.01
CA LYS A 241 10.86 -16.31 -4.64
C LYS A 241 12.28 -15.80 -4.37
N THR A 242 12.83 -14.94 -5.22
CA THR A 242 14.12 -14.28 -4.96
C THR A 242 13.98 -13.05 -4.06
N ILE A 243 12.81 -12.42 -4.02
CA ILE A 243 12.54 -11.29 -3.13
C ILE A 243 12.14 -11.83 -1.75
N GLN A 244 12.90 -11.46 -0.73
CA GLN A 244 12.70 -11.92 0.65
C GLN A 244 11.25 -11.63 1.11
N ARG A 245 10.55 -12.70 1.50
CA ARG A 245 9.24 -12.61 2.15
C ARG A 245 9.42 -12.04 3.57
N SER A 246 8.51 -11.18 4.00
CA SER A 246 8.52 -10.62 5.36
C SER A 246 7.45 -11.31 6.21
N GLU A 247 7.80 -11.65 7.46
CA GLU A 247 6.83 -12.07 8.49
C GLU A 247 6.09 -10.85 9.12
N GLY A 248 6.50 -9.63 8.77
CA GLY A 248 5.91 -8.37 9.24
C GLY A 248 5.67 -7.38 8.09
N LYS A 249 6.05 -6.10 8.30
CA LYS A 249 5.99 -5.07 7.24
C LYS A 249 7.02 -5.38 6.16
N ALA A 250 6.61 -5.32 4.89
CA ALA A 250 7.54 -5.55 3.79
C ALA A 250 8.47 -4.34 3.60
N LYS A 251 9.79 -4.58 3.55
CA LYS A 251 10.77 -3.54 3.20
C LYS A 251 10.85 -3.41 1.68
N ARG A 252 9.96 -2.57 1.12
CA ARG A 252 9.82 -2.37 -0.32
C ARG A 252 10.87 -1.42 -0.93
N VAL A 253 11.52 -0.58 -0.13
CA VAL A 253 12.51 0.39 -0.61
C VAL A 253 13.89 0.08 -0.02
N ILE A 254 14.89 -0.02 -0.88
CA ILE A 254 16.31 -0.03 -0.53
C ILE A 254 16.92 1.26 -1.10
N ASP A 255 17.25 2.19 -0.22
CA ASP A 255 17.99 3.39 -0.59
C ASP A 255 19.50 3.16 -0.43
N MET A 256 20.21 3.13 -1.55
CA MET A 256 21.66 2.95 -1.64
C MET A 256 22.39 4.24 -2.02
N ARG A 257 21.70 5.40 -2.04
CA ARG A 257 22.34 6.68 -2.31
C ARG A 257 23.36 6.95 -1.20
N LYS A 258 24.63 7.11 -1.58
CA LYS A 258 25.65 7.63 -0.67
C LYS A 258 25.44 9.14 -0.56
N ILE A 259 25.27 9.63 0.67
CA ILE A 259 25.25 11.06 0.98
C ILE A 259 26.66 11.62 0.82
#